data_AF-A0A3C0QN04-F1
#
_entry.id   AF-A0A3C0QN04-F1
#
_cell.length_a   1.000
_cell.length_b   1.000
_cell.length_c   1.000
_cell.angle_alpha   90.00
_cell.angle_beta   90.00
_cell.angle_gamma   90.00
#
_symmetry.space_group_name_H-M   'P 1'
#
loop_
_entity.id
_entity.type
_entity.pdbx_description
1 polymer ?
#
loop_
_entity_poly.entity_id
_entity_poly.type
_entity_poly.pdbx_seq_one_letter_code
_entity_poly.pdbx_strand_id
1 'polypeptide(L)' 'MYYNKGMHILEYESFFMIYQTKTMFYTVPKNAFSEEELEVLRVHFSKRLDKNFQPIKA' A
#
# COMPACT_ATOMS: atom_id res chain seq x y z
N MET A 1 7.26 2.39 -11.30
CA MET A 1 6.87 3.45 -10.35
C MET A 1 8.06 3.74 -9.44
N TYR A 2 8.54 4.99 -9.38
CA TYR A 2 9.62 5.38 -8.47
C TYR A 2 9.04 5.60 -7.07
N TYR A 3 9.39 4.74 -6.11
CA TYR A 3 9.07 4.91 -4.69
C TYR A 3 9.84 6.13 -4.15
N ASN A 4 9.27 7.33 -4.22
CA ASN A 4 9.84 8.48 -3.53
C ASN A 4 9.36 8.52 -2.08
N LYS A 5 10.09 9.25 -1.21
CA LYS A 5 9.77 9.36 0.22
C LYS A 5 8.41 10.02 0.53
N GLY A 6 7.71 10.55 -0.48
CA GLY A 6 6.38 11.15 -0.37
C GLY A 6 5.23 10.21 -0.75
N MET A 7 5.52 8.96 -1.11
CA MET A 7 4.49 7.95 -1.34
C MET A 7 4.07 7.30 -0.03
N HIS A 8 2.75 7.17 0.14
CA HIS A 8 2.12 6.53 1.28
C HIS A 8 1.18 5.44 0.79
N ILE A 9 1.09 4.37 1.56
CA ILE A 9 0.16 3.28 1.32
C ILE A 9 -0.65 3.04 2.59
N LEU A 10 -1.97 3.11 2.47
CA LEU A 10 -2.91 2.71 3.50
C LEU A 10 -3.54 1.39 3.08
N GLU A 11 -3.53 0.41 3.97
CA GLU A 11 -4.20 -0.85 3.74
C GLU A 11 -5.60 -0.82 4.36
N TYR A 12 -6.62 -1.03 3.53
CA TYR A 12 -8.01 -1.27 3.93
C TYR A 12 -8.38 -2.73 3.66
N GLU A 13 -9.50 -3.20 4.22
CA GLU A 13 -9.93 -4.60 4.09
C GLU A 13 -10.00 -5.07 2.62
N SER A 14 -10.55 -4.25 1.73
CA SER A 14 -10.82 -4.62 0.33
C SER A 14 -9.85 -4.03 -0.70
N PHE A 15 -9.02 -3.05 -0.34
CA PHE A 15 -8.09 -2.40 -1.26
C PHE A 15 -6.88 -1.76 -0.53
N PHE A 16 -5.82 -1.46 -1.29
CA PHE A 16 -4.77 -0.54 -0.88
C PHE A 16 -5.02 0.84 -1.47
N MET A 17 -4.93 1.88 -0.64
CA MET A 17 -4.90 3.26 -1.11
C MET A 17 -3.46 3.74 -1.18
N ILE A 18 -3.01 4.09 -2.38
CA ILE A 18 -1.67 4.63 -2.64
C ILE A 18 -1.83 6.12 -2.93
N TYR A 19 -1.10 6.97 -2.24
CA TYR A 19 -1.12 8.40 -2.54
C TYR A 19 0.26 9.04 -2.45
N GLN A 20 0.42 10.10 -3.21
CA GLN A 20 1.65 10.91 -3.21
C GLN A 20 1.29 12.39 -3.14
N THR A 21 1.90 13.11 -2.20
CA THR A 21 1.84 14.59 -2.10
C THR A 21 0.44 15.20 -2.14
N LYS A 22 -0.60 14.43 -1.75
CA LYS A 22 -2.03 14.81 -1.82
C LYS A 22 -2.54 15.20 -3.22
N THR A 23 -1.80 14.87 -4.28
CA THR A 23 -2.13 15.24 -5.67
C THR A 23 -2.41 14.03 -6.55
N MET A 24 -1.90 12.85 -6.18
CA MET A 24 -2.18 11.59 -6.87
C MET A 24 -2.68 10.54 -5.88
N PHE A 25 -3.76 9.85 -6.25
CA PHE A 25 -4.39 8.79 -5.47
C PHE A 25 -4.73 7.62 -6.39
N TYR A 26 -4.40 6.41 -5.95
CA TYR A 26 -4.73 5.15 -6.62
C TYR A 26 -5.33 4.19 -5.62
N THR A 27 -6.34 3.45 -6.06
CA THR A 27 -6.92 2.33 -5.31
C THR A 27 -6.56 1.03 -6.02
N VAL A 28 -5.93 0.12 -5.29
CA VAL A 28 -5.56 -1.22 -5.78
C VAL A 28 -6.45 -2.25 -5.08
N PRO A 29 -7.46 -2.83 -5.77
CA PRO A 29 -8.33 -3.84 -5.19
C PRO A 29 -7.54 -5.09 -4.78
N LYS A 30 -7.84 -5.64 -3.60
CA LYS A 30 -7.18 -6.86 -3.11
C LYS A 30 -7.73 -8.15 -3.72
N ASN A 31 -8.96 -8.13 -4.21
CA ASN A 31 -9.60 -9.28 -4.84
C ASN A 31 -8.89 -9.77 -6.12
N ALA A 32 -7.97 -8.96 -6.68
CA ALA A 32 -7.13 -9.33 -7.80
C ALA A 32 -5.88 -10.12 -7.39
N PHE A 33 -5.65 -10.33 -6.08
CA PHE A 33 -4.47 -10.98 -5.53
C PHE A 33 -4.86 -12.14 -4.61
N SER A 34 -4.00 -13.15 -4.52
CA SER A 34 -4.10 -14.19 -3.50
C SER A 34 -3.59 -13.70 -2.15
N GLU A 35 -3.91 -14.41 -1.06
CA GLU A 35 -3.38 -14.06 0.27
C GLU A 35 -1.85 -14.12 0.34
N GLU A 36 -1.21 -15.06 -0.37
CA GLU A 36 0.25 -15.13 -0.47
C GLU A 36 0.84 -13.90 -1.16
N GLU A 37 0.21 -13.44 -2.25
CA GLU A 37 0.63 -12.22 -2.96
C GLU A 37 0.42 -10.97 -2.09
N LEU A 38 -0.68 -10.92 -1.33
CA LEU A 38 -0.93 -9.84 -0.37
C LEU A 38 0.12 -9.81 0.73
N GLU A 39 0.54 -10.96 1.24
CA GLU A 39 1.62 -11.05 2.23
C GLU A 39 2.96 -10.55 1.67
N VAL A 40 3.31 -10.96 0.44
CA VAL A 40 4.51 -10.47 -0.25
C VAL A 40 4.47 -8.95 -0.40
N LEU A 41 3.32 -8.40 -0.80
CA LEU A 41 3.12 -6.95 -0.93
C LEU A 41 3.28 -6.22 0.41
N ARG A 42 2.66 -6.73 1.50
CA ARG A 42 2.78 -6.15 2.84
C ARG A 42 4.24 -6.12 3.32
N VAL A 43 4.97 -7.21 3.14
CA VAL A 43 6.40 -7.28 3.49
C VAL A 43 7.22 -6.31 2.65
N HIS A 44 6.94 -6.22 1.34
CA HIS A 44 7.62 -5.30 0.44
C HIS A 44 7.38 -3.84 0.83
N PHE A 45 6.12 -3.46 1.10
CA PHE A 45 5.73 -2.11 1.50
C PHE A 45 6.33 -1.74 2.85
N SER A 46 6.25 -2.63 3.84
CA SER A 46 6.84 -2.39 5.17
C SER A 46 8.34 -2.11 5.09
N LYS A 47 9.09 -2.90 4.30
CA LYS A 47 10.54 -2.70 4.12
C LYS A 47 10.91 -1.43 3.36
N ARG A 48 10.10 -1.01 2.38
CA ARG A 48 10.41 0.12 1.48
C ARG A 48 9.91 1.46 2.01
N LEU A 49 8.76 1.47 2.69
CA LEU A 49 8.03 2.67 3.07
C LEU A 49 8.10 2.97 4.57
N ASP A 50 8.49 2.00 5.41
CA ASP A 50 8.60 2.17 6.85
C ASP A 50 7.31 2.82 7.41
N LYS A 51 7.40 3.96 8.10
CA LYS A 51 6.23 4.70 8.64
C LYS A 51 5.20 5.18 7.60
N ASN A 52 5.53 5.15 6.31
CA ASN A 52 4.63 5.57 5.24
C ASN A 52 3.70 4.44 4.76
N PHE A 53 3.91 3.20 5.22
CA PHE A 53 2.94 2.13 5.09
C PHE A 53 2.14 1.98 6.38
N GLN A 54 0.81 2.04 6.28
CA GLN A 54 -0.09 1.81 7.41
C GLN A 54 -0.88 0.54 7.15
N PRO A 55 -0.60 -0.56 7.89
CA PRO A 55 -1.37 -1.79 7.78
C PRO A 55 -2.79 -1.57 8.30
N ILE A 56 -3.67 -2.54 8.02
CA ILE A 56 -5.12 -2.55 8.32
C ILE A 56 -5.44 -1.74 9.58
N LYS A 57 -6.19 -0.65 9.41
CA LYS A 57 -6.93 -0.04 10.51
C LYS A 57 -8.26 -0.77 10.60
N ALA A 58 -8.43 -1.53 11.68
CA ALA A 58 -9.71 -2.04 12.14
C ALA A 58 -10.68 -0.89 12.45
#